data_AF-A0A8S3JTU2-F1
#
_entry.id   AF-A0A8S3JTU2-F1
#
_cell.length_a   1.000
_cell.length_b   1.000
_cell.length_c   1.000
_cell.angle_alpha   90.00
_cell.angle_beta   90.00
_cell.angle_gamma   90.00
#
_symmetry.space_group_name_H-M   'P 1'
#
loop_
_entity.id
_entity.type
_entity.pdbx_description
1 polymer ?
#
loop_
_entity_poly.entity_id
_entity_poly.type
_entity_poly.pdbx_seq_one_letter_code
_entity_poly.pdbx_strand_id
1 'polypeptide(L)'
;MNFDPRNVTVENRESVEQLLRKKADSFTPENAAKASQVAGPLATWVVANVKYSKVLERIRPLEEKQNKLKKSLESSTRKMDELSHELKQVDDKVEKYRTTFEKTTNEAQRLKVDLEKAKETIEAAQNLVGKLEGEFYR
;
A
#
# COMPACT_ATOMS: atom_id res chain seq x y z
N MET A 1 14.24 12.90 37.52
CA MET A 1 13.11 13.74 37.07
C MET A 1 12.22 13.09 36.01
N ASN A 2 12.54 11.94 35.41
CA ASN A 2 11.65 11.33 34.40
C ASN A 2 10.82 10.19 35.00
N PHE A 3 9.67 10.53 35.56
CA PHE A 3 8.62 9.55 35.84
C PHE A 3 7.80 9.36 34.56
N ASP A 4 7.70 8.13 34.07
CA ASP A 4 6.83 7.79 32.95
C ASP A 4 5.52 7.18 33.49
N PRO A 5 4.36 7.86 33.32
CA PRO A 5 3.06 7.33 33.70
C PRO A 5 2.69 6.02 32.97
N ARG A 6 3.40 5.67 31.89
CA ARG A 6 3.22 4.40 31.17
C ARG A 6 3.76 3.18 31.93
N ASN A 7 4.63 3.37 32.91
CA ASN A 7 5.20 2.27 33.69
C ASN A 7 4.39 1.96 34.96
N VAL A 8 3.30 2.69 35.20
CA VAL A 8 2.42 2.46 36.36
C VAL A 8 1.57 1.21 36.13
N THR A 9 1.74 0.20 36.99
CA THR A 9 0.89 -1.01 37.01
C THR A 9 -0.47 -0.70 37.63
N VAL A 10 -1.48 -1.51 37.27
CA VAL A 10 -2.84 -1.38 37.80
C VAL A 10 -2.85 -1.52 39.33
N GLU A 11 -2.10 -2.48 39.86
CA GLU A 11 -1.97 -2.74 41.30
C GLU A 11 -1.38 -1.54 42.06
N ASN A 12 -0.31 -0.94 41.54
CA ASN A 12 0.31 0.25 42.15
C ASN A 12 -0.65 1.44 42.11
N ARG A 13 -1.37 1.61 40.99
CA ARG A 13 -2.38 2.66 40.86
C ARG A 13 -3.52 2.48 41.84
N GLU A 14 -4.05 1.27 41.98
CA GLU A 14 -5.16 0.96 42.89
C GLU A 14 -4.76 1.18 44.35
N SER A 15 -3.54 0.77 44.71
CA SER A 15 -2.96 1.02 46.04
C SER A 15 -2.87 2.51 46.34
N VAL A 16 -2.38 3.31 45.38
CA VAL A 16 -2.30 4.77 45.53
C VAL A 16 -3.68 5.43 45.51
N GLU A 17 -4.62 4.95 44.69
CA GLU A 17 -6.02 5.42 44.72
C GLU A 17 -6.67 5.18 46.08
N GLN A 18 -6.47 4.01 46.68
CA GLN A 18 -6.98 3.71 48.01
C GLN A 18 -6.38 4.65 49.07
N LEU A 19 -5.09 4.95 48.99
CA LEU A 19 -4.43 5.91 49.88
C LEU A 19 -4.98 7.34 49.68
N LEU A 20 -5.16 7.76 48.43
CA LEU A 20 -5.76 9.05 48.10
C LEU A 20 -7.19 9.17 48.60
N ARG A 21 -7.98 8.09 48.57
CA ARG A 21 -9.36 8.07 49.11
C ARG A 21 -9.37 8.10 50.65
N LYS A 22 -8.53 7.29 51.30
CA LYS A 22 -8.43 7.23 52.77
C LYS A 22 -7.92 8.53 53.39
N LYS A 23 -7.15 9.32 52.65
CA LYS A 23 -6.54 10.58 53.10
C LYS A 23 -6.91 11.76 52.20
N ALA A 24 -8.13 11.76 51.66
CA ALA A 24 -8.58 12.76 50.67
C ALA A 24 -8.32 14.20 51.11
N ASP A 25 -8.60 14.52 52.37
CA ASP A 25 -8.41 15.86 52.94
C ASP A 25 -6.94 16.28 53.04
N SER A 26 -6.00 15.32 53.11
CA SER A 26 -4.56 15.59 53.18
C SER A 26 -3.91 15.79 51.81
N PHE A 27 -4.58 15.38 50.73
CA PHE A 27 -4.10 15.51 49.35
C PHE A 27 -4.77 16.65 48.59
N THR A 28 -5.55 17.51 49.24
CA THR A 28 -6.00 18.77 48.64
C THR A 28 -4.83 19.75 48.56
N PRO A 29 -4.70 20.52 47.47
CA PRO A 29 -3.61 21.48 47.31
C PRO A 29 -3.53 22.46 48.49
N GLU A 30 -4.66 22.90 49.04
CA GLU A 30 -4.68 23.84 50.16
C GLU A 30 -4.19 23.21 51.47
N ASN A 31 -4.58 21.98 51.78
CA ASN A 31 -4.18 21.32 53.04
C ASN A 31 -2.75 20.76 52.96
N ALA A 32 -2.34 20.27 51.79
CA ALA A 32 -0.96 19.84 51.56
C ALA A 32 0.01 21.03 51.62
N ALA A 33 -0.36 22.20 51.06
CA ALA A 33 0.45 23.42 51.13
C ALA A 33 0.57 23.97 52.56
N LYS A 34 -0.46 23.81 53.40
CA LYS A 34 -0.40 24.15 54.84
C LYS A 34 0.60 23.29 55.62
N ALA A 35 0.77 22.03 55.24
CA ALA A 35 1.77 21.15 55.84
C ALA A 35 3.19 21.43 55.32
N SER A 36 3.35 21.76 54.03
CA SER A 36 4.62 22.20 53.44
C SER A 36 4.41 22.88 52.08
N GLN A 37 5.15 23.98 51.83
CA GLN A 37 5.10 24.72 50.55
C GLN A 37 5.40 23.84 49.31
N VAL A 38 6.19 22.78 49.48
CA VAL A 38 6.56 21.85 48.38
C VAL A 38 5.57 20.69 48.26
N ALA A 39 4.82 20.38 49.32
CA ALA A 39 3.87 19.26 49.33
C ALA A 39 2.60 19.54 48.52
N GLY A 40 2.16 20.81 48.41
CA GLY A 40 0.99 21.20 47.60
C GLY A 40 1.13 20.84 46.10
N PRO A 41 2.21 21.27 45.43
CA PRO A 41 2.47 20.91 44.03
C PRO A 41 2.64 19.40 43.82
N LEU A 42 3.28 18.70 44.77
CA LEU A 42 3.50 17.26 44.67
C LEU A 42 2.19 16.47 44.82
N ALA A 43 1.29 16.89 45.72
CA ALA A 43 -0.03 16.28 45.85
C ALA A 43 -0.84 16.41 44.56
N THR A 44 -0.84 17.60 43.96
CA THR A 44 -1.46 17.84 42.64
C THR A 44 -0.86 16.95 41.56
N TRP A 45 0.48 16.81 41.55
CA TRP A 45 1.19 15.95 40.60
C TRP A 45 0.78 14.48 40.75
N VAL A 46 0.73 13.92 41.96
CA VAL A 46 0.33 12.52 42.18
C VAL A 46 -1.11 12.28 41.70
N VAL A 47 -2.04 13.17 42.05
CA VAL A 47 -3.44 13.07 41.62
C VAL A 47 -3.57 13.12 40.09
N ALA A 48 -2.81 14.01 39.43
CA ALA A 48 -2.78 14.11 37.98
C ALA A 48 -2.23 12.82 37.33
N ASN A 49 -1.16 12.23 37.87
CA ASN A 49 -0.56 11.00 37.36
C ASN A 49 -1.50 9.80 37.50
N VAL A 50 -2.21 9.68 38.62
CA VAL A 50 -3.21 8.62 38.82
C VAL A 50 -4.34 8.74 37.81
N LYS A 51 -4.90 9.94 37.61
CA LYS A 51 -5.94 10.18 36.59
C LYS A 51 -5.43 9.87 35.17
N TYR A 52 -4.22 10.33 34.85
CA TYR A 52 -3.61 10.11 33.54
C TYR A 52 -3.34 8.62 33.27
N SER A 53 -2.86 7.86 34.26
CA SER A 53 -2.63 6.42 34.11
C SER A 53 -3.91 5.63 33.78
N LYS A 54 -5.07 6.06 34.32
CA LYS A 54 -6.39 5.47 34.03
C LYS A 54 -6.86 5.74 32.62
N VAL A 55 -6.62 6.96 32.13
CA VAL A 55 -6.90 7.32 30.74
C VAL A 55 -5.99 6.54 29.80
N LEU A 56 -4.71 6.43 30.15
CA LEU A 56 -3.73 5.71 29.35
C LEU A 56 -4.06 4.21 29.22
N GLU A 57 -4.54 3.54 30.27
CA GLU A 57 -5.00 2.15 30.18
C GLU A 57 -6.11 1.97 29.14
N ARG A 58 -7.04 2.94 29.04
CA ARG A 58 -8.11 2.93 28.04
C ARG A 58 -7.62 3.25 26.64
N ILE A 59 -6.63 4.15 26.53
CA ILE A 59 -6.08 4.61 25.25
C ILE A 59 -5.14 3.57 24.63
N ARG A 60 -4.33 2.85 25.42
CA ARG A 60 -3.38 1.83 24.93
C ARG A 60 -3.98 0.83 23.91
N PRO A 61 -5.08 0.11 24.22
CA PRO A 61 -5.65 -0.83 23.25
C PRO A 61 -6.20 -0.13 22.01
N LEU A 62 -6.61 1.14 22.10
CA LEU A 62 -7.06 1.93 20.96
C LEU A 62 -5.87 2.35 20.09
N GLU A 63 -4.77 2.80 20.69
CA GLU A 63 -3.52 3.12 19.99
C GLU A 63 -2.93 1.88 19.31
N GLU A 64 -2.93 0.72 19.98
CA GLU A 64 -2.49 -0.55 19.38
C GLU A 64 -3.35 -0.95 18.19
N LYS A 65 -4.68 -0.86 18.32
CA LYS A 65 -5.62 -1.12 17.21
C LYS A 65 -5.40 -0.13 16.07
N GLN A 66 -5.26 1.15 16.37
CA GLN A 66 -5.02 2.19 15.38
C GLN A 66 -3.70 1.94 14.64
N ASN A 67 -2.62 1.62 15.35
CA ASN A 67 -1.33 1.30 14.75
C ASN A 67 -1.40 0.03 13.88
N LYS A 68 -2.13 -1.00 14.31
CA LYS A 68 -2.34 -2.21 13.52
C LYS A 68 -3.13 -1.90 12.24
N LEU A 69 -4.22 -1.14 12.34
CA LEU A 69 -5.01 -0.71 11.18
C LEU A 69 -4.20 0.15 10.23
N LYS A 70 -3.41 1.09 10.74
CA LYS A 70 -2.53 1.95 9.93
C LYS A 70 -1.49 1.13 9.17
N LYS A 71 -0.83 0.17 9.82
CA LYS A 71 0.11 -0.76 9.17
C LYS A 71 -0.58 -1.61 8.10
N SER A 72 -1.78 -2.10 8.39
CA SER A 72 -2.57 -2.88 7.43
C SER A 72 -2.96 -2.04 6.22
N LEU A 73 -3.40 -0.80 6.44
CA LEU A 73 -3.75 0.14 5.39
C LEU A 73 -2.54 0.43 4.50
N GLU A 74 -1.39 0.76 5.11
CA GLU A 74 -0.15 1.02 4.39
C GLU A 74 0.28 -0.19 3.55
N SER A 75 0.21 -1.41 4.09
CA SER A 75 0.51 -2.62 3.33
C SER A 75 -0.45 -2.83 2.16
N SER A 76 -1.75 -2.61 2.35
CA SER A 76 -2.75 -2.74 1.29
C SER A 76 -2.57 -1.68 0.20
N THR A 77 -2.27 -0.43 0.57
CA THR A 77 -1.98 0.63 -0.40
C THR A 77 -0.75 0.30 -1.23
N ARG A 78 0.35 -0.15 -0.61
CA ARG A 78 1.55 -0.58 -1.36
C ARG A 78 1.25 -1.69 -2.37
N LYS A 79 0.48 -2.71 -1.95
CA LYS A 79 0.05 -3.79 -2.86
C LYS A 79 -0.82 -3.27 -4.01
N MET A 80 -1.70 -2.31 -3.73
CA MET A 80 -2.54 -1.69 -4.76
C MET A 80 -1.69 -0.91 -5.77
N ASP A 81 -0.66 -0.19 -5.30
CA ASP A 81 0.26 0.55 -6.17
C ASP A 81 1.10 -0.40 -7.04
N GLU A 82 1.61 -1.49 -6.45
CA GLU A 82 2.32 -2.56 -7.18
C GLU A 82 1.44 -3.18 -8.27
N LEU A 83 0.22 -3.60 -7.92
CA LEU A 83 -0.72 -4.18 -8.89
C LEU A 83 -1.11 -3.18 -9.98
N SER A 84 -1.29 -1.92 -9.64
CA SER A 84 -1.61 -0.86 -10.63
C SER A 84 -0.44 -0.66 -11.60
N HIS A 85 0.79 -0.74 -11.10
CA HIS A 85 1.99 -0.67 -11.94
C HIS A 85 2.12 -1.89 -12.85
N GLU A 86 1.91 -3.09 -12.33
CA GLU A 86 1.90 -4.33 -13.11
C GLU A 86 0.83 -4.32 -14.19
N LEU A 87 -0.39 -3.87 -13.86
CA LEU A 87 -1.48 -3.73 -14.81
C LEU A 87 -1.08 -2.81 -15.96
N LYS A 88 -0.50 -1.65 -15.65
CA LYS A 88 -0.01 -0.72 -16.67
C LYS A 88 1.07 -1.35 -17.56
N GLN A 89 1.99 -2.14 -17.01
CA GLN A 89 2.98 -2.84 -17.82
C GLN A 89 2.35 -3.88 -18.75
N VAL A 90 1.29 -4.56 -18.30
CA VAL A 90 0.54 -5.51 -19.14
C VAL A 90 -0.18 -4.76 -20.26
N ASP A 91 -0.85 -3.65 -19.96
CA ASP A 91 -1.51 -2.81 -20.97
C ASP A 91 -0.51 -2.32 -22.03
N ASP A 92 0.66 -1.82 -21.61
CA ASP A 92 1.72 -1.38 -22.52
C ASP A 92 2.24 -2.54 -23.41
N LYS A 93 2.31 -3.77 -22.87
CA LYS A 93 2.70 -4.95 -23.65
C LYS A 93 1.61 -5.36 -24.64
N VAL A 94 0.35 -5.33 -24.22
CA VAL A 94 -0.80 -5.64 -25.09
C VAL A 94 -0.84 -4.68 -26.26
N GLU A 95 -0.62 -3.38 -26.02
CA GLU A 95 -0.61 -2.37 -27.08
C GLU A 95 0.55 -2.59 -28.07
N LYS A 96 1.75 -2.92 -27.56
CA LYS A 96 2.90 -3.28 -28.40
C LYS A 96 2.62 -4.52 -29.25
N TYR A 97 2.03 -5.56 -28.67
CA TYR A 97 1.70 -6.77 -29.41
C TYR A 97 0.62 -6.52 -30.45
N ARG A 98 -0.38 -5.71 -30.13
CA ARG A 98 -1.42 -5.30 -31.09
C ARG A 98 -0.81 -4.56 -32.29
N THR A 99 0.02 -3.56 -32.03
CA THR A 99 0.73 -2.81 -33.09
C THR A 99 1.60 -3.74 -33.95
N THR A 100 2.35 -4.64 -33.30
CA THR A 100 3.20 -5.61 -34.02
C THR A 100 2.38 -6.56 -34.87
N PHE A 101 1.27 -7.06 -34.33
CA PHE A 101 0.36 -7.96 -35.01
C PHE A 101 -0.27 -7.29 -36.25
N GLU A 102 -0.73 -6.05 -36.12
CA GLU A 102 -1.27 -5.27 -37.23
C GLU A 102 -0.21 -5.07 -38.32
N LYS A 103 1.03 -4.72 -37.96
CA LYS A 103 2.15 -4.57 -38.90
C LYS A 103 2.46 -5.88 -39.64
N THR A 104 2.65 -6.98 -38.91
CA THR A 104 2.96 -8.28 -39.51
C THR A 104 1.81 -8.80 -40.38
N THR A 105 0.56 -8.54 -39.99
CA THR A 105 -0.61 -8.90 -40.80
C THR A 105 -0.63 -8.13 -42.12
N ASN A 106 -0.37 -6.82 -42.08
CA ASN A 106 -0.28 -5.99 -43.29
C ASN A 106 0.86 -6.44 -44.21
N GLU A 107 2.02 -6.76 -43.65
CA GLU A 107 3.17 -7.29 -44.40
C GLU A 107 2.84 -8.66 -45.04
N ALA A 108 2.21 -9.57 -44.29
CA ALA A 108 1.79 -10.87 -44.80
C ALA A 108 0.75 -10.74 -45.93
N GLN A 109 -0.21 -9.82 -45.81
CA GLN A 109 -1.17 -9.52 -46.88
C GLN A 109 -0.48 -8.97 -48.12
N ARG A 110 0.48 -8.04 -47.97
CA ARG A 110 1.26 -7.51 -49.08
C ARG A 110 2.05 -8.61 -49.79
N LEU A 111 2.78 -9.44 -49.03
CA LEU A 111 3.53 -10.56 -49.58
C LEU A 111 2.63 -11.55 -50.32
N LYS A 112 1.42 -11.80 -49.81
CA LYS A 112 0.44 -12.65 -50.47
C LYS A 112 0.03 -12.08 -51.83
N VAL A 113 -0.21 -10.77 -51.93
CA VAL A 113 -0.52 -10.10 -53.21
C VAL A 113 0.65 -10.19 -54.18
N ASP A 114 1.87 -9.93 -53.71
CA ASP A 114 3.07 -9.98 -54.55
C ASP A 114 3.35 -11.41 -55.05
N LEU A 115 3.08 -12.43 -54.21
CA LEU A 115 3.19 -13.84 -54.58
C LEU A 115 2.19 -14.24 -55.67
N GLU A 116 0.93 -13.80 -55.58
CA GLU A 116 -0.07 -14.09 -56.62
C GLU A 116 0.33 -13.44 -57.96
N LYS A 117 0.81 -12.19 -57.95
CA LYS A 117 1.33 -11.54 -59.18
C LYS A 117 2.52 -12.28 -59.79
N ALA A 118 3.43 -12.77 -58.95
CA ALA A 118 4.58 -13.55 -59.42
C ALA A 118 4.13 -14.87 -60.06
N LYS A 119 3.13 -15.55 -59.48
CA LYS A 119 2.54 -16.76 -60.07
C LYS A 119 1.88 -16.48 -61.42
N GLU A 120 1.07 -15.43 -61.53
CA GLU A 120 0.45 -15.02 -62.80
C GLU A 120 1.51 -14.74 -63.88
N THR A 121 2.61 -14.09 -63.50
CA THR A 121 3.72 -13.80 -64.41
C THR A 121 4.44 -15.08 -64.86
N ILE A 122 4.67 -16.03 -63.95
CA ILE A 122 5.26 -17.34 -64.27
C ILE A 122 4.34 -18.13 -65.21
N GLU A 123 3.03 -18.16 -64.94
CA GLU A 123 2.05 -18.85 -65.78
C GLU A 123 2.02 -18.25 -67.19
N ALA A 124 2.04 -16.92 -67.30
CA ALA A 124 2.13 -16.23 -68.58
C ALA A 124 3.43 -16.57 -69.34
N ALA A 125 4.57 -16.61 -68.65
CA ALA A 125 5.85 -17.00 -69.25
C ALA A 125 5.86 -18.46 -69.71
N GLN A 126 5.33 -19.39 -68.90
CA GLN A 126 5.19 -20.80 -69.27
C GLN A 126 4.30 -20.99 -70.50
N ASN A 127 3.17 -20.29 -70.55
CA ASN A 127 2.28 -20.30 -71.71
C ASN A 127 2.96 -19.78 -72.98
N LEU A 128 3.80 -18.74 -72.87
CA LEU A 128 4.56 -18.21 -74.00
C LEU A 128 5.62 -19.21 -74.50
N VAL A 129 6.37 -19.83 -73.58
CA VAL A 129 7.36 -20.86 -73.90
C VAL A 129 6.71 -22.05 -74.60
N GLY A 130 5.57 -22.54 -74.09
CA GLY A 130 4.85 -23.64 -74.74
C GLY A 130 4.36 -23.30 -76.16
N LYS A 131 3.95 -22.05 -76.41
CA LYS A 131 3.61 -21.58 -77.77
C LYS A 131 4.83 -21.54 -78.69
N LEU A 132 5.96 -21.03 -78.19
CA LEU A 132 7.23 -20.96 -78.93
C LEU A 132 7.77 -22.34 -79.29
N GLU A 133 7.73 -23.30 -78.37
CA GLU A 133 8.09 -24.70 -78.67
C GLU A 133 7.17 -25.28 -79.76
N GLY A 134 5.86 -25.02 -79.68
CA GLY A 134 4.90 -25.45 -80.71
C GLY A 134 5.16 -24.84 -82.10
N GLU A 135 5.75 -23.65 -82.18
CA GLU A 135 6.18 -23.03 -83.45
C GLU A 135 7.52 -23.59 -83.96
N PHE A 136 8.44 -23.96 -83.06
CA PHE A 136 9.76 -24.48 -83.42
C PHE A 136 9.74 -25.92 -83.98
N TYR A 137 8.74 -26.73 -83.58
CA TYR A 137 8.56 -28.10 -84.08
C TYR A 137 7.69 -28.19 -85.35
N ARG A 138 7.32 -27.06 -85.94
CA ARG A 138 6.49 -26.97 -87.15
C ARG A 138 7.31 -26.58 -88.37
#